data_AF-A0A6N7TWR5-F1
#
_entry.id   AF-A0A6N7TWR5-F1
#
_cell.length_a   1.000
_cell.length_b   1.000
_cell.length_c   1.000
_cell.angle_alpha   90.00
_cell.angle_beta   90.00
_cell.angle_gamma   90.00
#
_symmetry.space_group_name_H-M   'P 1'
#
loop_
_entity.id
_entity.type
_entity.pdbx_description
1 polymer ?
#
loop_
_entity_poly.entity_id
_entity_poly.type
_entity_poly.pdbx_seq_one_letter_code
_entity_poly.pdbx_strand_id
1 'polypeptide(L)' 'MPTYHYRCKNCGYDFTKEQSFNDEPITICPKCGQQQVRKVFSAVPIEFKGHGFYRTDGASSSSSSSTSSK' A
#
# COMPACT_ATOMS: atom_id res chain seq x y z
N MET A 1 15.60 16.73 -3.83
CA MET A 1 15.64 15.32 -4.28
C MET A 1 14.70 14.51 -3.38
N PRO A 2 14.01 13.48 -3.88
CA PRO A 2 13.17 12.64 -3.02
C PRO A 2 14.03 11.78 -2.09
N THR A 3 13.56 11.61 -0.86
CA THR A 3 14.11 10.65 0.11
C THR A 3 13.36 9.33 0.00
N TYR A 4 14.10 8.23 -0.08
CA TYR A 4 13.54 6.89 -0.05
C TYR A 4 13.97 6.15 1.22
N HIS A 5 13.03 5.41 1.80
CA HIS A 5 13.27 4.51 2.92
C HIS A 5 13.59 3.11 2.41
N TYR A 6 14.60 2.50 3.00
CA TYR A 6 15.06 1.16 2.69
C TYR A 6 15.17 0.32 3.97
N ARG A 7 14.93 -0.98 3.83
CA ARG A 7 15.11 -1.96 4.89
C ARG A 7 15.87 -3.17 4.39
N CYS A 8 16.92 -3.55 5.11
CA CYS A 8 17.62 -4.80 4.85
C CYS A 8 16.83 -5.99 5.41
N LYS A 9 16.66 -7.05 4.60
CA LYS A 9 16.00 -8.30 5.04
C LYS A 9 16.90 -9.17 5.93
N ASN A 10 18.22 -9.04 5.81
CA ASN A 10 19.17 -9.88 6.54
C ASN A 10 19.35 -9.40 7.99
N CYS A 11 19.81 -8.15 8.17
CA CYS A 11 20.07 -7.60 9.50
C CYS A 11 18.91 -6.77 10.07
N GLY A 12 17.84 -6.56 9.30
CA GLY A 12 16.70 -5.76 9.73
C GLY A 12 16.96 -4.25 9.79
N TYR A 13 18.13 -3.76 9.36
CA TYR A 13 18.49 -2.34 9.44
C TYR A 13 17.66 -1.47 8.48
N ASP A 14 17.02 -0.45 9.03
CA ASP A 14 16.25 0.58 8.33
C ASP A 14 17.09 1.84 8.13
N PHE A 15 17.06 2.43 6.93
CA PHE A 15 17.75 3.68 6.63
C PHE A 15 17.06 4.50 5.55
N THR A 16 17.29 5.81 5.57
CA THR A 16 16.78 6.76 4.59
C THR A 16 17.92 7.29 3.74
N LYS A 17 17.70 7.40 2.42
CA LYS A 17 18.69 7.99 1.51
C LYS A 17 18.02 8.90 0.48
N GLU A 18 18.63 10.04 0.24
CA GLU A 18 18.29 10.93 -0.86
C GLU A 18 18.77 10.31 -2.17
N GLN A 19 17.87 10.18 -3.14
CA GLN A 19 18.17 9.57 -4.43
C GLN A 19 17.39 10.28 -5.53
N SER A 20 18.00 10.44 -6.70
CA SER A 20 17.30 11.01 -7.84
C SER A 20 16.32 10.00 -8.42
N PHE A 21 15.26 10.47 -9.09
CA PHE A 21 14.24 9.57 -9.62
C PHE A 21 14.78 8.64 -10.73
N ASN A 22 15.79 9.09 -11.47
CA ASN A 22 16.44 8.33 -12.54
C ASN A 22 17.56 7.40 -12.07
N ASP A 23 17.92 7.41 -10.78
CA ASP A 23 19.00 6.57 -10.28
C ASP A 23 18.52 5.15 -9.99
N GLU A 24 19.42 4.18 -10.16
CA GLU A 24 19.14 2.77 -9.84
C GLU A 24 18.95 2.56 -8.33
N PRO A 25 17.97 1.74 -7.90
CA PRO A 25 17.69 1.52 -6.49
C PRO A 25 18.87 0.89 -5.76
N ILE A 26 19.11 1.32 -4.53
CA ILE A 26 20.19 0.78 -3.70
C ILE A 26 19.88 -0.65 -3.31
N THR A 27 20.78 -1.55 -3.69
CA THR A 27 20.66 -2.98 -3.43
C THR A 27 21.55 -3.42 -2.27
N ILE A 28 22.60 -2.66 -1.90
CA ILE A 28 23.61 -3.02 -0.90
C ILE A 28 23.27 -2.40 0.46
N CYS A 29 23.28 -3.20 1.53
CA CYS A 29 23.10 -2.68 2.88
C CYS A 29 24.40 -2.06 3.43
N PRO A 30 24.39 -0.82 3.95
CA PRO A 30 25.59 -0.17 4.50
C PRO A 30 26.08 -0.77 5.83
N LYS A 31 25.27 -1.61 6.50
CA LYS A 31 25.64 -2.25 7.78
C LYS A 31 26.26 -3.64 7.61
N CYS A 32 25.70 -4.46 6.71
CA CYS A 32 26.13 -5.85 6.56
C CYS A 32 26.74 -6.18 5.19
N GLY A 33 26.74 -5.23 4.24
CA GLY A 33 27.30 -5.42 2.90
C GLY A 33 26.51 -6.37 1.99
N GLN A 34 25.35 -6.87 2.45
CA GLN A 34 24.57 -7.87 1.72
C GLN A 34 23.62 -7.24 0.71
N GLN A 35 23.41 -7.94 -0.42
CA GLN A 35 22.56 -7.54 -1.54
C GLN A 35 21.07 -7.84 -1.30
N GLN A 36 20.58 -7.58 -0.08
CA GLN A 36 19.24 -7.98 0.38
C GLN A 36 18.50 -6.78 0.97
N VAL A 37 18.39 -5.70 0.19
CA VAL A 37 17.71 -4.46 0.57
C VAL A 37 16.43 -4.28 -0.23
N ARG A 38 15.35 -3.86 0.43
CA ARG A 38 14.08 -3.51 -0.23
C ARG A 38 13.70 -2.07 0.11
N LYS A 39 13.05 -1.40 -0.83
CA LYS A 39 12.41 -0.10 -0.60
C LYS A 39 11.16 -0.30 0.25
N VAL A 40 11.04 0.47 1.33
CA VAL A 40 9.86 0.47 2.20
C VAL A 40 8.94 1.57 1.71
N PHE A 41 7.76 1.16 1.23
CA PHE A 41 6.68 2.07 0.90
C PHE A 41 5.72 2.12 2.09
N SER A 42 5.57 3.30 2.68
CA SER A 42 4.49 3.52 3.64
C SER A 42 3.18 3.61 2.86
N ALA A 43 2.12 2.97 3.39
CA ALA A 43 0.78 3.16 2.86
C ALA A 43 0.36 4.61 3.16
N VAL A 44 0.09 5.38 2.12
CA VAL A 44 -0.48 6.73 2.26
C VAL A 44 -1.97 6.57 2.55
N PRO A 45 -2.54 7.26 3.56
CA PRO A 45 -3.97 7.21 3.78
C PRO A 45 -4.70 7.76 2.55
N ILE A 46 -5.67 7.00 2.05
CA ILE A 46 -6.59 7.46 1.01
C ILE A 46 -7.74 8.19 1.67
N GLU A 47 -8.03 9.41 1.22
CA GLU A 47 -9.18 10.17 1.70
C GLU A 47 -10.15 10.42 0.55
N PHE A 48 -11.38 9.91 0.69
CA PHE A 48 -12.45 10.09 -0.28
C PHE A 48 -13.23 11.36 0.07
N LYS A 49 -12.96 12.46 -0.64
CA LYS A 49 -13.76 13.70 -0.56
C LYS A 49 -14.84 13.68 -1.63
N GLY A 50 -16.03 13.21 -1.27
CA GLY A 50 -17.21 13.21 -2.14
C GLY A 50 -18.50 13.28 -1.32
N HIS A 51 -19.38 14.22 -1.65
CA HIS A 51 -20.73 14.25 -1.10
C HIS A 51 -21.56 13.21 -1.86
N GLY A 52 -21.96 12.13 -1.20
CA GLY A 52 -22.92 11.18 -1.80
C GLY A 52 -22.31 10.10 -2.69
N PHE A 53 -21.92 9.00 -2.05
CA PHE A 53 -21.87 7.69 -2.69
C PHE A 53 -23.32 7.23 -2.93
N TYR A 54 -24.03 7.84 -3.88
CA TYR A 54 -25.36 7.34 -4.27
C TYR A 54 -25.15 6.01 -4.99
N ARG A 55 -25.59 4.92 -4.36
CA ARG A 55 -25.77 3.64 -5.05
C ARG A 55 -26.81 3.84 -6.16
N THR A 56 -26.36 4.06 -7.39
CA THR A 56 -27.22 4.08 -8.58
C THR A 56 -27.31 2.76 -9.32
N ASP A 57 -26.60 1.71 -8.89
CA ASP A 57 -26.82 0.37 -9.41
C ASP A 57 -27.94 -0.30 -8.61
N GLY A 58 -29.17 -0.07 -9.09
CA GLY A 58 -30.36 -0.77 -8.65
C GLY A 58 -30.22 -2.27 -8.89
N ALA A 59 -29.94 -3.03 -7.84
CA ALA A 59 -30.21 -4.45 -7.80
C ALA A 59 -31.72 -4.64 -7.52
N SER A 60 -32.52 -4.63 -8.58
CA SER A 60 -33.86 -5.20 -8.56
C SER A 60 -33.74 -6.72 -8.41
N SER A 61 -33.62 -7.23 -7.19
CA SER A 61 -33.69 -8.68 -6.91
C SER A 61 -33.84 -8.97 -5.41
N SER A 62 -35.08 -9.05 -4.94
CA SER A 62 -35.53 -10.23 -4.17
C SER A 62 -37.00 -10.15 -3.86
N SER A 63 -37.63 -11.28 -4.10
CA SER A 63 -39.05 -11.59 -4.07
C SER A 63 -39.76 -11.18 -2.79
N SER A 64 -40.94 -10.59 -3.00
CA SER A 64 -42.02 -10.57 -2.03
C SER A 64 -42.26 -11.95 -1.42
N SER A 65 -42.03 -12.02 -0.12
CA SER A 65 -42.69 -12.82 0.91
C SER A 65 -43.77 -13.80 0.47
N SER A 66 -43.56 -15.10 0.73
CA SER A 66 -44.42 -15.89 1.64
C SER A 66 -44.06 -17.37 1.59
N THR A 67 -43.38 -17.90 2.61
CA THR A 67 -43.59 -19.28 3.11
C THR A 67 -42.82 -19.51 4.41
N SER A 68 -43.58 -19.96 5.42
CA SER A 68 -43.21 -20.90 6.50
C SER A 68 -43.22 -20.38 7.94
N SER A 69 -44.36 -20.64 8.59
CA SER A 69 -44.50 -21.48 9.79
C SER A 69 -43.83 -21.07 11.10
N LYS A 70 -44.66 -20.65 12.07
CA LYS A 70 -44.86 -21.34 13.35
C LYS A 70 -46.17 -20.91 14.01
#